data_AF-A0A0D7BRW1-F1
#
_entry.id   AF-A0A0D7BRW1-F1
#
_cell.length_a   1.000
_cell.length_b   1.000
_cell.length_c   1.000
_cell.angle_alpha   90.00
_cell.angle_beta   90.00
_cell.angle_gamma   90.00
#
_symmetry.space_group_name_H-M   'P 1'
#
loop_
_entity.id
_entity.type
_entity.pdbx_description
1 polymer ?
#
loop_
_entity_poly.entity_id
_entity_poly.type
_entity_poly.pdbx_seq_one_letter_code
_entity_poly.pdbx_strand_id
1 'polypeptide(L)'
;MATRLSFRFPWFMTRVGRVIPLQKDVGVFDYHIASLFPRSLTCTLFPRVCSTQSTSFSNNTQTMLPFITVTALFSLAFAAPSSQHGGFGGPGRFDSNGSCNASAAVLPASSLPAPTGPFKYVGLGIGTQNYTCSDSGAYTSAGAIATVYDLACKVGTPEFDTVQDTAMDIWTSASDPDTVARDVNLACSSKLDHHFFIPSASGISPKWDFGSAGFVVAAKDNNTAAPTGTQDVDWLYLHGVDGDLATKIYRVNTKEGQPPASCNASSGSITVKYTSKYFFV
;
A
#
# COMPACT_ATOMS: atom_id res chain seq x y z
N MET A 1 -17.91 59.51 38.03
CA MET A 1 -16.63 60.24 37.91
C MET A 1 -16.11 59.99 36.51
N ALA A 2 -15.90 61.06 35.74
CA ALA A 2 -15.77 61.04 34.29
C ALA A 2 -14.37 60.61 33.81
N THR A 3 -14.29 59.96 32.65
CA THR A 3 -13.18 60.24 31.72
C THR A 3 -13.67 60.04 30.28
N ARG A 4 -13.78 61.18 29.58
CA ARG A 4 -13.90 61.29 28.13
C ARG A 4 -12.49 61.15 27.53
N LEU A 5 -12.36 60.43 26.43
CA LEU A 5 -11.24 60.63 25.50
C LEU A 5 -11.83 60.95 24.13
N SER A 6 -11.60 62.17 23.66
CA SER A 6 -11.87 62.60 22.29
C SER A 6 -10.56 62.65 21.52
N PHE A 7 -10.54 62.12 20.30
CA PHE A 7 -9.61 62.56 19.27
C PHE A 7 -10.39 62.91 18.00
N ARG A 8 -9.94 63.96 17.34
CA ARG A 8 -10.64 64.71 16.29
C ARG A 8 -9.77 64.73 15.03
N PHE A 9 -10.42 64.48 13.88
CA PHE A 9 -10.12 64.89 12.49
C PHE A 9 -8.99 64.18 11.68
N PRO A 10 -9.04 64.20 10.33
CA PRO A 10 -10.02 64.84 9.42
C PRO A 10 -10.64 63.93 8.34
N TRP A 11 -11.70 64.46 7.73
CA TRP A 11 -12.30 64.04 6.48
C TRP A 11 -11.37 64.26 5.29
N PHE A 12 -11.31 63.31 4.35
CA PHE A 12 -11.16 63.57 2.92
C PHE A 12 -11.93 62.50 2.13
N MET A 13 -12.84 62.96 1.27
CA MET A 13 -13.48 62.20 0.17
C MET A 13 -12.37 61.63 -0.75
N THR A 14 -12.54 60.53 -1.49
CA THR A 14 -13.25 60.51 -2.78
C THR A 14 -13.35 59.06 -3.34
N ARG A 15 -14.37 58.84 -4.17
CA ARG A 15 -14.53 57.84 -5.26
C ARG A 15 -15.01 56.41 -4.96
N VAL A 16 -16.34 56.27 -5.07
CA VAL A 16 -17.08 55.42 -6.02
C VAL A 16 -16.33 54.19 -6.58
N GLY A 17 -16.81 53.00 -6.21
CA GLY A 17 -16.36 51.73 -6.79
C GLY A 17 -17.28 50.56 -6.46
N ARG A 18 -18.45 50.55 -7.11
CA ARG A 18 -19.29 49.40 -7.53
C ARG A 18 -19.29 48.14 -6.64
N VAL A 19 -20.42 47.95 -5.97
CA VAL A 19 -20.94 46.67 -5.47
C VAL A 19 -21.05 45.67 -6.63
N ILE A 20 -20.37 44.53 -6.53
CA ILE A 20 -20.54 43.39 -7.44
C ILE A 20 -21.55 42.45 -6.78
N PRO A 21 -22.74 42.23 -7.38
CA PRO A 21 -23.71 41.29 -6.83
C PRO A 21 -23.34 39.83 -7.17
N LEU A 22 -23.67 38.95 -6.23
CA LEU A 22 -23.74 37.50 -6.36
C LEU A 22 -24.50 37.08 -7.61
N GLN A 23 -23.81 36.39 -8.53
CA GLN A 23 -24.47 35.67 -9.62
C GLN A 23 -24.71 34.23 -9.16
N LYS A 24 -25.98 33.93 -8.84
CA LYS A 24 -26.51 32.57 -8.81
C LYS A 24 -26.73 32.15 -10.26
N ASP A 25 -25.86 31.31 -10.79
CA ASP A 25 -26.17 30.54 -12.00
C ASP A 25 -26.45 29.10 -11.61
N VAL A 26 -27.70 28.74 -11.83
CA VAL A 26 -28.26 27.39 -11.75
C VAL A 26 -27.78 26.66 -13.00
N GLY A 27 -26.80 25.78 -12.85
CA GLY A 27 -26.37 24.88 -13.92
C GLY A 27 -27.37 23.74 -14.08
N VAL A 28 -28.28 23.86 -15.05
CA VAL A 28 -29.00 22.72 -15.64
C VAL A 28 -28.13 22.22 -16.80
N PHE A 29 -27.38 21.13 -16.57
CA PHE A 29 -26.75 20.35 -17.62
C PHE A 29 -27.72 19.22 -18.00
N ASP A 30 -28.55 19.45 -19.01
CA ASP A 30 -29.29 18.40 -19.69
C ASP A 30 -28.31 17.57 -20.54
N TYR A 31 -27.96 16.38 -20.05
CA TYR A 31 -27.34 15.35 -20.87
C TYR A 31 -28.44 14.57 -21.61
N HIS A 32 -28.57 14.84 -22.91
CA HIS A 32 -29.35 13.99 -23.81
C HIS A 32 -28.67 12.62 -23.94
N ILE A 33 -29.25 11.60 -23.29
CA ILE A 33 -28.97 10.19 -23.59
C ILE A 33 -29.71 9.84 -24.87
N ALA A 34 -28.97 9.66 -25.96
CA ALA A 34 -29.49 9.04 -27.18
C ALA A 34 -29.35 7.51 -27.04
N SER A 35 -30.48 6.85 -26.78
CA SER A 35 -30.65 5.41 -26.85
C SER A 35 -30.68 4.93 -28.31
N LEU A 36 -29.80 4.00 -28.69
CA LEU A 36 -29.98 3.20 -29.89
C LEU A 36 -29.66 1.73 -29.57
N PHE A 37 -30.72 0.95 -29.35
CA PHE A 37 -30.74 -0.49 -29.62
C PHE A 37 -31.07 -0.69 -31.10
N PRO A 38 -30.57 -1.75 -31.77
CA PRO A 38 -31.44 -2.93 -31.88
C PRO A 38 -30.74 -4.31 -31.94
N ARG A 39 -31.55 -5.29 -31.51
CA ARG A 39 -31.72 -6.66 -32.05
C ARG A 39 -30.76 -7.79 -31.65
N SER A 40 -31.36 -8.64 -30.80
CA SER A 40 -31.30 -10.10 -30.75
C SER A 40 -30.94 -10.85 -32.03
N LEU A 41 -30.17 -11.94 -31.87
CA LEU A 41 -30.34 -13.18 -32.63
C LEU A 41 -30.01 -14.38 -31.73
N THR A 42 -30.93 -15.34 -31.72
CA THR A 42 -30.89 -16.61 -30.99
C THR A 42 -30.59 -17.78 -31.95
N CYS A 43 -29.70 -18.66 -31.49
CA CYS A 43 -29.74 -20.13 -31.46
C CYS A 43 -29.61 -21.02 -32.73
N THR A 44 -29.01 -22.20 -32.46
CA THR A 44 -29.03 -23.53 -33.16
C THR A 44 -27.97 -23.79 -34.27
N LEU A 45 -27.31 -24.97 -34.45
CA LEU A 45 -27.36 -26.35 -33.90
C LEU A 45 -26.09 -27.18 -34.34
N PHE A 46 -25.42 -27.92 -33.41
CA PHE A 46 -24.74 -29.28 -33.50
C PHE A 46 -23.49 -29.57 -34.41
N PRO A 47 -22.72 -30.69 -34.24
CA PRO A 47 -22.12 -31.32 -33.01
C PRO A 47 -20.73 -32.04 -33.20
N ARG A 48 -20.26 -32.71 -32.11
CA ARG A 48 -19.22 -33.79 -31.98
C ARG A 48 -17.77 -33.28 -31.91
N VAL A 49 -16.96 -33.64 -30.92
CA VAL A 49 -16.50 -35.01 -30.58
C VAL A 49 -16.34 -35.19 -29.07
N CYS A 50 -16.87 -36.30 -28.56
CA CYS A 50 -16.58 -36.87 -27.25
C CYS A 50 -15.58 -38.02 -27.47
N SER A 51 -14.51 -38.10 -26.69
CA SER A 51 -13.66 -39.28 -26.62
C SER A 51 -13.63 -39.79 -25.17
N THR A 52 -14.06 -41.03 -25.02
CA THR A 52 -14.04 -41.86 -23.83
C THR A 52 -13.11 -43.06 -24.08
N GLN A 53 -12.25 -43.40 -23.13
CA GLN A 53 -11.76 -44.76 -22.85
C GLN A 53 -11.21 -44.71 -21.42
N SER A 54 -11.87 -45.29 -20.41
CA SER A 54 -12.15 -46.69 -20.09
C SER A 54 -10.94 -47.47 -19.57
N THR A 55 -11.22 -48.19 -18.49
CA THR A 55 -10.38 -48.68 -17.38
C THR A 55 -9.62 -49.97 -17.68
N SER A 56 -8.55 -50.22 -16.91
CA SER A 56 -8.11 -51.59 -16.60
C SER A 56 -7.41 -51.65 -15.24
N PHE A 57 -8.06 -52.33 -14.28
CA PHE A 57 -7.46 -52.87 -13.06
C PHE A 57 -6.65 -54.12 -13.40
N SER A 58 -5.50 -54.32 -12.76
CA SER A 58 -4.88 -55.65 -12.62
C SER A 58 -4.12 -55.73 -11.29
N ASN A 59 -4.55 -56.67 -10.44
CA ASN A 59 -3.82 -57.18 -9.28
C ASN A 59 -2.85 -58.27 -9.77
N ASN A 60 -1.60 -58.33 -9.29
CA ASN A 60 -1.13 -59.44 -8.45
C ASN A 60 0.37 -59.42 -8.11
N THR A 61 0.61 -59.88 -6.87
CA THR A 61 1.70 -60.72 -6.33
C THR A 61 3.15 -60.23 -6.27
N GLN A 62 3.67 -60.33 -5.04
CA GLN A 62 5.06 -60.36 -4.59
C GLN A 62 5.85 -61.52 -5.20
N THR A 63 7.12 -61.29 -5.52
CA THR A 63 8.20 -62.28 -5.42
C THR A 63 9.53 -61.57 -5.14
N MET A 64 10.28 -62.09 -4.17
CA MET A 64 11.58 -61.58 -3.71
C MET A 64 12.76 -62.08 -4.57
N LEU A 65 13.74 -61.17 -4.80
CA LEU A 65 15.23 -61.30 -4.83
C LEU A 65 15.88 -62.32 -5.83
N PRO A 66 17.12 -62.09 -6.35
CA PRO A 66 18.27 -61.52 -5.62
C PRO A 66 19.20 -60.52 -6.35
N PHE A 67 19.99 -59.86 -5.49
CA PHE A 67 21.22 -59.09 -5.65
C PHE A 67 21.99 -59.17 -6.99
N ILE A 68 22.14 -58.01 -7.64
CA ILE A 68 23.26 -57.71 -8.53
C ILE A 68 23.91 -56.41 -8.04
N THR A 69 25.09 -56.52 -7.47
CA THR A 69 25.95 -55.40 -7.11
C THR A 69 26.56 -54.78 -8.38
N VAL A 70 26.15 -53.56 -8.72
CA VAL A 70 26.83 -52.73 -9.72
C VAL A 70 27.73 -51.75 -8.97
N THR A 71 29.04 -52.03 -8.96
CA THR A 71 30.06 -51.09 -8.50
C THR A 71 30.20 -49.95 -9.50
N ALA A 72 29.60 -48.79 -9.18
CA ALA A 72 29.87 -47.54 -9.86
C ALA A 72 31.18 -46.94 -9.33
N LEU A 73 32.18 -46.80 -10.20
CA LEU A 73 33.38 -46.02 -9.95
C LEU A 73 32.99 -44.53 -9.89
N PHE A 74 32.88 -43.98 -8.67
CA PHE A 74 32.77 -42.54 -8.47
C PHE A 74 34.15 -41.91 -8.62
N SER A 75 34.37 -41.18 -9.73
CA SER A 75 35.50 -40.26 -9.87
C SER A 75 35.32 -39.10 -8.90
N LEU A 76 36.19 -39.01 -7.88
CA LEU A 76 36.33 -37.83 -7.03
C LEU A 76 37.03 -36.72 -7.82
N ALA A 77 36.25 -35.87 -8.48
CA ALA A 77 36.74 -34.58 -8.95
C ALA A 77 36.75 -33.60 -7.76
N PHE A 78 37.92 -33.37 -7.16
CA PHE A 78 38.12 -32.22 -6.29
C PHE A 78 38.11 -30.95 -7.15
N ALA A 79 36.95 -30.33 -7.30
CA ALA A 79 36.88 -28.94 -7.72
C ALA A 79 37.41 -28.08 -6.57
N ALA A 80 38.63 -27.55 -6.72
CA ALA A 80 39.17 -26.55 -5.82
C ALA A 80 38.24 -25.32 -5.81
N PRO A 81 37.86 -24.77 -4.65
CA PRO A 81 37.18 -23.49 -4.61
C PRO A 81 38.16 -22.43 -5.10
N SER A 82 37.95 -21.94 -6.31
CA SER A 82 38.57 -20.71 -6.77
C SER A 82 38.11 -19.58 -5.86
N SER A 83 39.04 -19.13 -5.02
CA SER A 83 39.00 -17.85 -4.32
C SER A 83 38.65 -16.75 -5.33
N GLN A 84 37.38 -16.36 -5.36
CA GLN A 84 36.93 -15.17 -6.04
C GLN A 84 36.83 -14.04 -5.03
N HIS A 85 37.63 -13.03 -5.33
CA HIS A 85 37.87 -11.82 -4.59
C HIS A 85 36.61 -10.94 -4.54
N GLY A 86 36.22 -10.53 -3.33
CA GLY A 86 35.41 -9.37 -2.97
C GLY A 86 34.37 -8.80 -3.96
N GLY A 87 33.09 -9.09 -3.70
CA GLY A 87 31.96 -8.29 -4.15
C GLY A 87 30.79 -8.47 -3.19
N PHE A 88 30.49 -7.44 -2.38
CA PHE A 88 29.34 -7.42 -1.45
C PHE A 88 28.00 -7.28 -2.20
N GLY A 89 27.63 -8.28 -2.98
CA GLY A 89 26.33 -8.38 -3.65
C GLY A 89 25.71 -9.74 -3.37
N GLY A 90 24.81 -9.81 -2.39
CA GLY A 90 23.95 -10.98 -2.23
C GLY A 90 23.12 -11.22 -3.51
N PRO A 91 22.83 -12.47 -3.88
CA PRO A 91 22.04 -12.78 -5.06
C PRO A 91 20.64 -12.15 -4.93
N GLY A 92 20.23 -11.34 -5.92
CA GLY A 92 18.86 -10.82 -6.06
C GLY A 92 18.58 -9.41 -5.55
N ARG A 93 19.56 -8.69 -4.97
CA ARG A 93 19.36 -7.31 -4.45
C ARG A 93 19.26 -6.25 -5.55
N PHE A 94 19.92 -6.48 -6.68
CA PHE A 94 19.94 -5.55 -7.81
C PHE A 94 19.41 -6.24 -9.08
N ASP A 95 18.71 -5.50 -9.91
CA ASP A 95 18.32 -5.92 -11.25
C ASP A 95 19.52 -5.89 -12.22
N SER A 96 19.29 -6.29 -13.47
CA SER A 96 20.33 -6.33 -14.51
C SER A 96 20.95 -4.96 -14.84
N ASN A 97 20.31 -3.86 -14.41
CA ASN A 97 20.77 -2.49 -14.62
C ASN A 97 21.44 -1.90 -13.36
N GLY A 98 21.59 -2.68 -12.30
CA GLY A 98 22.14 -2.21 -11.02
C GLY A 98 21.15 -1.37 -10.20
N SER A 99 19.87 -1.35 -10.57
CA SER A 99 18.79 -0.77 -9.75
C SER A 99 18.36 -1.77 -8.68
N CYS A 100 17.87 -1.31 -7.56
CA CYS A 100 17.44 -2.19 -6.49
C CYS A 100 16.17 -2.95 -6.86
N ASN A 101 16.07 -4.22 -6.44
CA ASN A 101 14.99 -5.11 -6.85
C ASN A 101 13.98 -5.39 -5.72
N ALA A 102 12.73 -4.96 -5.91
CA ALA A 102 11.62 -5.23 -4.99
C ALA A 102 11.10 -6.69 -5.08
N SER A 103 11.36 -7.40 -6.18
CA SER A 103 10.78 -8.74 -6.43
C SER A 103 11.28 -9.81 -5.46
N ALA A 104 12.40 -9.57 -4.80
CA ALA A 104 12.98 -10.47 -3.80
C ALA A 104 12.37 -10.28 -2.39
N ALA A 105 11.52 -9.27 -2.21
CA ALA A 105 10.92 -8.99 -0.91
C ALA A 105 9.91 -10.08 -0.53
N VAL A 106 9.85 -10.41 0.76
CA VAL A 106 8.98 -11.45 1.31
C VAL A 106 8.07 -10.81 2.35
N LEU A 107 6.77 -11.13 2.29
CA LEU A 107 5.85 -10.70 3.34
C LEU A 107 6.14 -11.44 4.64
N PRO A 108 6.00 -10.77 5.80
CA PRO A 108 5.99 -11.47 7.08
C PRO A 108 4.82 -12.47 7.15
N ALA A 109 5.03 -13.57 7.87
CA ALA A 109 4.00 -14.58 8.07
C ALA A 109 2.75 -13.98 8.74
N SER A 110 1.57 -14.26 8.19
CA SER A 110 0.28 -13.80 8.71
C SER A 110 -0.88 -14.63 8.15
N SER A 111 -2.11 -14.29 8.56
CA SER A 111 -3.35 -14.82 7.98
C SER A 111 -3.79 -14.09 6.70
N LEU A 112 -3.02 -13.08 6.23
CA LEU A 112 -3.32 -12.41 4.97
C LEU A 112 -3.10 -13.36 3.79
N PRO A 113 -3.81 -13.17 2.66
CA PRO A 113 -3.60 -13.97 1.46
C PRO A 113 -2.15 -13.92 0.97
N ALA A 114 -1.69 -15.02 0.37
CA ALA A 114 -0.35 -15.07 -0.22
C ALA A 114 -0.25 -14.13 -1.45
N PRO A 115 0.94 -13.57 -1.73
CA PRO A 115 1.18 -12.78 -2.93
C PRO A 115 0.84 -13.56 -4.20
N THR A 116 0.13 -12.90 -5.12
CA THR A 116 -0.26 -13.46 -6.42
C THR A 116 0.81 -13.26 -7.51
N GLY A 117 1.90 -12.56 -7.20
CA GLY A 117 2.98 -12.21 -8.12
C GLY A 117 4.13 -11.51 -7.41
N PRO A 118 5.23 -11.19 -8.15
CA PRO A 118 6.35 -10.45 -7.60
C PRO A 118 5.95 -9.02 -7.24
N PHE A 119 6.62 -8.43 -6.26
CA PHE A 119 6.40 -7.03 -5.90
C PHE A 119 7.11 -6.09 -6.88
N LYS A 120 6.37 -5.11 -7.39
CA LYS A 120 6.89 -4.00 -8.20
C LYS A 120 7.52 -2.92 -7.33
N TYR A 121 6.88 -2.63 -6.20
CA TYR A 121 7.35 -1.66 -5.22
C TYR A 121 7.24 -2.25 -3.83
N VAL A 122 8.20 -1.90 -2.99
CA VAL A 122 8.10 -2.05 -1.54
C VAL A 122 8.47 -0.72 -0.93
N GLY A 123 7.63 -0.18 -0.05
CA GLY A 123 7.83 1.15 0.48
C GLY A 123 7.63 1.25 1.99
N LEU A 124 8.31 2.21 2.61
CA LEU A 124 8.09 2.66 3.97
C LEU A 124 7.08 3.80 3.94
N GLY A 125 5.91 3.59 4.52
CA GLY A 125 4.96 4.65 4.79
C GLY A 125 5.29 5.38 6.08
N ILE A 126 5.41 6.69 6.04
CA ILE A 126 5.59 7.57 7.21
C ILE A 126 4.48 8.61 7.17
N GLY A 127 3.64 8.63 8.20
CA GLY A 127 2.50 9.55 8.20
C GLY A 127 1.58 9.43 9.39
N THR A 128 0.31 9.71 9.16
CA THR A 128 -0.70 9.75 10.21
C THR A 128 -1.99 9.05 9.80
N GLN A 129 -2.62 8.45 10.79
CA GLN A 129 -3.99 7.97 10.76
C GLN A 129 -4.89 9.06 11.34
N ASN A 130 -5.99 9.36 10.65
CA ASN A 130 -6.95 10.38 11.06
C ASN A 130 -8.22 9.69 11.56
N TYR A 131 -8.77 10.20 12.64
CA TYR A 131 -10.00 9.66 13.25
C TYR A 131 -10.93 10.80 13.64
N THR A 132 -12.23 10.51 13.63
CA THR A 132 -13.27 11.39 14.16
C THR A 132 -13.99 10.70 15.29
N CYS A 133 -14.17 11.40 16.41
CA CYS A 133 -14.99 10.90 17.50
C CYS A 133 -16.47 10.98 17.10
N SER A 134 -17.17 9.86 17.21
CA SER A 134 -18.63 9.81 17.04
C SER A 134 -19.35 10.24 18.32
N ASP A 135 -20.63 10.59 18.18
CA ASP A 135 -21.51 10.89 19.33
C ASP A 135 -21.64 9.72 20.31
N SER A 136 -21.36 8.49 19.85
CA SER A 136 -21.33 7.28 20.66
C SER A 136 -20.07 7.11 21.53
N GLY A 137 -19.12 8.05 21.44
CA GLY A 137 -17.87 8.03 22.21
C GLY A 137 -16.81 7.07 21.66
N ALA A 138 -16.93 6.69 20.38
CA ALA A 138 -15.97 5.83 19.69
C ALA A 138 -15.32 6.57 18.51
N TYR A 139 -14.01 6.37 18.33
CA TYR A 139 -13.29 6.87 17.16
C TYR A 139 -13.55 5.99 15.94
N THR A 140 -13.87 6.64 14.82
CA THR A 140 -13.96 6.00 13.50
C THR A 140 -12.89 6.54 12.58
N SER A 141 -12.33 5.70 11.71
CA SER A 141 -11.30 6.14 10.75
C SER A 141 -11.87 7.20 9.79
N ALA A 142 -11.14 8.29 9.66
CA ALA A 142 -11.35 9.37 8.71
C ALA A 142 -10.27 9.39 7.61
N GLY A 143 -9.60 8.25 7.41
CA GLY A 143 -8.53 8.08 6.43
C GLY A 143 -7.13 8.26 7.02
N ALA A 144 -6.16 8.45 6.14
CA ALA A 144 -4.74 8.58 6.46
C ALA A 144 -4.06 9.54 5.49
N ILE A 145 -2.91 10.07 5.88
CA ILE A 145 -1.99 10.78 5.01
C ILE A 145 -0.59 10.26 5.32
N ALA A 146 0.15 9.82 4.30
CA ALA A 146 1.54 9.41 4.46
C ALA A 146 2.35 9.73 3.20
N THR A 147 3.66 9.86 3.41
CA THR A 147 4.63 9.78 2.31
C THR A 147 5.18 8.36 2.27
N VAL A 148 5.35 7.82 1.06
CA VAL A 148 5.90 6.49 0.83
C VAL A 148 7.29 6.60 0.24
N TYR A 149 8.26 5.89 0.81
CA TYR A 149 9.65 5.86 0.37
C TYR A 149 10.05 4.44 -0.04
N ASP A 150 10.71 4.29 -1.18
CA ASP A 150 11.17 3.03 -1.74
C ASP A 150 12.18 2.33 -0.80
N LEU A 151 11.87 1.08 -0.50
CA LEU A 151 12.67 0.18 0.31
C LEU A 151 13.37 -0.90 -0.52
N ALA A 152 13.25 -0.91 -1.86
CA ALA A 152 13.84 -1.92 -2.72
C ALA A 152 15.33 -2.14 -2.42
N CYS A 153 16.09 -1.07 -2.15
CA CYS A 153 17.51 -1.17 -1.83
C CYS A 153 17.81 -1.77 -0.45
N LYS A 154 16.85 -1.77 0.47
CA LYS A 154 17.01 -2.41 1.78
C LYS A 154 16.61 -3.89 1.73
N VAL A 155 15.85 -4.34 0.73
CA VAL A 155 15.44 -5.75 0.62
C VAL A 155 16.64 -6.69 0.74
N GLY A 156 16.53 -7.66 1.66
CA GLY A 156 17.59 -8.63 1.96
C GLY A 156 18.69 -8.14 2.90
N THR A 157 18.60 -6.91 3.42
CA THR A 157 19.50 -6.40 4.46
C THR A 157 18.80 -6.41 5.83
N PRO A 158 19.55 -6.51 6.95
CA PRO A 158 18.96 -6.49 8.29
C PRO A 158 18.13 -5.23 8.58
N GLU A 159 18.52 -4.09 7.99
CA GLU A 159 17.80 -2.83 8.16
C GLU A 159 16.39 -2.90 7.60
N PHE A 160 16.14 -3.72 6.56
CA PHE A 160 14.79 -3.88 6.04
C PHE A 160 13.85 -4.39 7.12
N ASP A 161 14.28 -5.31 7.99
CA ASP A 161 13.40 -5.94 8.97
C ASP A 161 12.90 -4.95 10.03
N THR A 162 13.68 -3.93 10.38
CA THR A 162 13.40 -3.00 11.49
C THR A 162 13.18 -1.55 11.07
N VAL A 163 13.28 -1.21 9.77
CA VAL A 163 13.23 0.19 9.30
C VAL A 163 11.96 0.92 9.75
N GLN A 164 10.81 0.24 9.83
CA GLN A 164 9.57 0.82 10.34
C GLN A 164 9.66 1.23 11.82
N ASP A 165 10.38 0.45 12.64
CA ASP A 165 10.52 0.69 14.08
C ASP A 165 11.38 1.93 14.29
N THR A 166 12.56 1.94 13.67
CA THR A 166 13.46 3.10 13.71
C THR A 166 12.80 4.35 13.15
N ALA A 167 12.05 4.23 12.05
CA ALA A 167 11.29 5.34 11.49
C ALA A 167 10.23 5.85 12.47
N MET A 168 9.54 4.96 13.19
CA MET A 168 8.53 5.37 14.16
C MET A 168 9.17 6.11 15.33
N ASP A 169 10.28 5.61 15.88
CA ASP A 169 11.01 6.24 16.98
C ASP A 169 11.36 7.69 16.67
N ILE A 170 11.86 7.96 15.46
CA ILE A 170 12.17 9.30 14.98
C ILE A 170 10.88 10.09 14.72
N TRP A 171 9.91 9.47 14.05
CA TRP A 171 8.67 10.11 13.64
C TRP A 171 7.86 10.64 14.81
N THR A 172 7.91 10.03 16.00
CA THR A 172 7.23 10.54 17.21
C THR A 172 7.53 12.02 17.46
N SER A 173 8.79 12.43 17.26
CA SER A 173 9.28 13.79 17.51
C SER A 173 9.40 14.66 16.25
N ALA A 174 9.57 14.05 15.07
CA ALA A 174 9.70 14.78 13.81
C ALA A 174 8.36 15.36 13.31
N SER A 175 8.42 16.43 12.52
CA SER A 175 7.26 17.06 11.88
C SER A 175 7.22 16.86 10.37
N ASP A 176 8.30 16.35 9.79
CA ASP A 176 8.47 16.15 8.35
C ASP A 176 8.92 14.72 8.05
N PRO A 177 8.18 13.96 7.22
CA PRO A 177 8.55 12.60 6.85
C PRO A 177 9.87 12.53 6.06
N ASP A 178 10.25 13.58 5.32
CA ASP A 178 11.51 13.58 4.55
C ASP A 178 12.73 13.59 5.50
N THR A 179 12.60 14.26 6.65
CA THR A 179 13.60 14.20 7.73
C THR A 179 13.73 12.77 8.29
N VAL A 180 12.62 12.09 8.55
CA VAL A 180 12.64 10.70 9.03
C VAL A 180 13.29 9.78 8.01
N ALA A 181 12.92 9.91 6.73
CA ALA A 181 13.47 9.09 5.65
C ALA A 181 14.99 9.23 5.56
N ARG A 182 15.52 10.46 5.63
CA ARG A 182 16.96 10.71 5.65
C ARG A 182 17.64 10.04 6.84
N ASP A 183 17.04 10.12 8.02
CA ASP A 183 17.63 9.61 9.27
C ASP A 183 17.60 8.07 9.34
N VAL A 184 16.68 7.41 8.63
CA VAL A 184 16.72 5.95 8.38
C VAL A 184 17.54 5.57 7.15
N ASN A 185 18.40 6.48 6.68
CA ASN A 185 19.31 6.31 5.55
C ASN A 185 18.58 5.87 4.27
N LEU A 186 17.51 6.60 3.92
CA LEU A 186 16.89 6.56 2.60
C LEU A 186 17.29 7.82 1.83
N ALA A 187 17.70 7.64 0.57
CA ALA A 187 18.04 8.76 -0.30
C ALA A 187 16.79 9.60 -0.58
N CYS A 188 16.93 10.91 -0.79
CA CYS A 188 15.77 11.75 -1.16
C CYS A 188 15.07 11.27 -2.44
N SER A 189 15.81 10.64 -3.35
CA SER A 189 15.28 10.01 -4.57
C SER A 189 14.43 8.76 -4.33
N SER A 190 14.39 8.25 -3.09
CA SER A 190 13.55 7.10 -2.74
C SER A 190 12.08 7.48 -2.56
N LYS A 191 11.72 8.76 -2.52
CA LYS A 191 10.33 9.15 -2.36
C LYS A 191 9.49 8.65 -3.55
N LEU A 192 8.67 7.64 -3.29
CA LEU A 192 7.68 7.11 -4.24
C LEU A 192 6.50 8.06 -4.38
N ASP A 193 6.22 8.84 -3.33
CA ASP A 193 5.32 10.01 -3.25
C ASP A 193 4.19 9.84 -2.22
N HIS A 194 2.91 10.03 -2.56
CA HIS A 194 1.85 10.25 -1.57
C HIS A 194 0.86 9.09 -1.41
N HIS A 195 0.47 8.85 -0.16
CA HIS A 195 -0.67 8.02 0.21
C HIS A 195 -1.71 8.86 0.95
N PHE A 196 -2.95 8.86 0.49
CA PHE A 196 -4.06 9.59 1.12
C PHE A 196 -5.40 8.94 0.80
N PHE A 197 -6.47 9.36 1.48
CA PHE A 197 -7.81 8.84 1.23
C PHE A 197 -8.64 9.83 0.41
N ILE A 198 -9.42 9.30 -0.54
CA ILE A 198 -10.35 10.05 -1.37
C ILE A 198 -11.79 9.59 -1.15
N PRO A 199 -12.81 10.45 -1.41
CA PRO A 199 -14.19 10.02 -1.42
C PRO A 199 -14.42 8.89 -2.45
N SER A 200 -15.29 7.94 -2.10
CA SER A 200 -15.67 6.83 -2.95
C SER A 200 -17.11 6.39 -2.67
N ALA A 201 -17.67 5.49 -3.50
CA ALA A 201 -19.02 4.98 -3.30
C ALA A 201 -19.21 4.29 -1.93
N SER A 202 -18.15 3.74 -1.34
CA SER A 202 -18.13 3.11 -0.01
C SER A 202 -17.70 4.05 1.11
N GLY A 203 -17.73 5.37 0.89
CA GLY A 203 -17.28 6.39 1.84
C GLY A 203 -15.92 6.95 1.47
N ILE A 204 -14.84 6.28 1.87
CA ILE A 204 -13.46 6.67 1.55
C ILE A 204 -12.65 5.48 1.04
N SER A 205 -11.75 5.73 0.09
CA SER A 205 -10.83 4.72 -0.46
C SER A 205 -9.39 5.21 -0.36
N PRO A 206 -8.43 4.37 0.05
CA PRO A 206 -7.01 4.71 0.00
C PRO A 206 -6.54 4.85 -1.45
N LYS A 207 -5.78 5.92 -1.70
CA LYS A 207 -5.07 6.18 -2.94
C LYS A 207 -3.56 6.22 -2.65
N TRP A 208 -2.79 5.64 -3.55
CA TRP A 208 -1.35 5.88 -3.68
C TRP A 208 -1.14 6.56 -5.01
N ASP A 209 -0.52 7.73 -4.98
CA ASP A 209 -0.20 8.53 -6.15
C ASP A 209 1.31 8.68 -6.19
N PHE A 210 1.97 7.96 -7.11
CA PHE A 210 3.41 7.97 -7.29
C PHE A 210 3.85 8.91 -8.42
N GLY A 211 3.02 9.92 -8.71
CA GLY A 211 3.26 10.92 -9.73
C GLY A 211 3.45 10.30 -11.11
N SER A 212 4.64 10.47 -11.68
CA SER A 212 4.95 9.95 -13.02
C SER A 212 4.94 8.41 -13.12
N ALA A 213 5.04 7.70 -12.00
CA ALA A 213 4.94 6.23 -11.99
C ALA A 213 3.48 5.73 -12.01
N GLY A 214 2.50 6.64 -11.90
CA GLY A 214 1.08 6.33 -11.91
C GLY A 214 0.47 6.32 -10.50
N PHE A 215 -0.77 5.86 -10.42
CA PHE A 215 -1.52 5.81 -9.17
C PHE A 215 -2.34 4.52 -9.07
N VAL A 216 -2.82 4.23 -7.86
CA VAL A 216 -3.85 3.22 -7.61
C VAL A 216 -4.80 3.73 -6.53
N VAL A 217 -6.10 3.59 -6.76
CA VAL A 217 -7.13 3.63 -5.73
C VAL A 217 -7.46 2.19 -5.37
N ALA A 218 -7.52 1.87 -4.08
CA ALA A 218 -7.74 0.50 -3.64
C ALA A 218 -8.94 0.38 -2.71
N ALA A 219 -9.46 -0.84 -2.59
CA ALA A 219 -10.46 -1.23 -1.60
C ALA A 219 -9.90 -2.34 -0.70
N LYS A 220 -10.29 -2.33 0.58
CA LYS A 220 -9.87 -3.34 1.55
C LYS A 220 -10.57 -4.67 1.26
N ASP A 221 -9.79 -5.73 1.05
CA ASP A 221 -10.28 -7.11 0.95
C ASP A 221 -10.26 -7.81 2.30
N ASN A 222 -9.15 -7.68 3.05
CA ASN A 222 -8.96 -8.40 4.30
C ASN A 222 -8.07 -7.59 5.27
N ASN A 223 -8.12 -7.94 6.55
CA ASN A 223 -7.23 -7.43 7.57
C ASN A 223 -6.89 -8.50 8.61
N THR A 224 -5.80 -8.27 9.33
CA THR A 224 -5.47 -9.01 10.54
C THR A 224 -4.85 -8.07 11.54
N ALA A 225 -5.01 -8.36 12.84
CA ALA A 225 -4.32 -7.61 13.88
C ALA A 225 -2.81 -7.67 13.66
N ALA A 226 -2.12 -6.57 13.93
CA ALA A 226 -0.67 -6.55 13.95
C ALA A 226 -0.15 -7.50 15.05
N PRO A 227 0.89 -8.31 14.80
CA PRO A 227 1.39 -9.28 15.76
C PRO A 227 2.10 -8.64 16.96
N THR A 228 2.38 -7.33 16.88
CA THR A 228 3.17 -6.57 17.86
C THR A 228 2.33 -5.87 18.93
N GLY A 229 1.00 -5.95 18.85
CA GLY A 229 0.10 -5.48 19.91
C GLY A 229 -1.04 -4.60 19.40
N THR A 230 -1.88 -4.13 20.33
CA THR A 230 -3.11 -3.36 20.04
C THR A 230 -2.87 -1.88 19.78
N GLN A 231 -1.65 -1.39 19.96
CA GLN A 231 -1.26 -0.02 19.63
C GLN A 231 -1.03 0.19 18.13
N ASP A 232 -0.73 -0.89 17.41
CA ASP A 232 -0.44 -0.84 15.98
C ASP A 232 -1.72 -1.03 15.17
N VAL A 233 -1.89 -0.24 14.11
CA VAL A 233 -3.01 -0.43 13.19
C VAL A 233 -2.94 -1.79 12.50
N ASP A 234 -4.10 -2.37 12.22
CA ASP A 234 -4.20 -3.66 11.53
C ASP A 234 -3.38 -3.70 10.24
N TRP A 235 -2.84 -4.89 9.96
CA TRP A 235 -2.30 -5.20 8.66
C TRP A 235 -3.43 -5.38 7.67
N LEU A 236 -3.24 -4.88 6.46
CA LEU A 236 -4.28 -4.83 5.43
C LEU A 236 -3.86 -5.58 4.18
N TYR A 237 -4.83 -6.21 3.55
CA TYR A 237 -4.76 -6.69 2.18
C TYR A 237 -5.82 -5.95 1.35
N LEU A 238 -5.40 -5.34 0.25
CA LEU A 238 -6.23 -4.49 -0.60
C LEU A 238 -6.10 -4.91 -2.07
N HIS A 239 -7.12 -4.59 -2.85
CA HIS A 239 -7.09 -4.69 -4.31
C HIS A 239 -7.27 -3.33 -4.97
N GLY A 240 -6.61 -3.14 -6.11
CA GLY A 240 -6.81 -1.97 -6.96
C GLY A 240 -8.20 -1.97 -7.59
N VAL A 241 -8.88 -0.82 -7.50
CA VAL A 241 -10.19 -0.56 -8.11
C VAL A 241 -10.12 0.50 -9.21
N ASP A 242 -9.05 1.30 -9.23
CA ASP A 242 -8.74 2.28 -10.27
C ASP A 242 -7.22 2.53 -10.31
N GLY A 243 -6.72 2.96 -11.47
CA GLY A 243 -5.29 3.11 -11.74
C GLY A 243 -4.57 1.79 -12.05
N ASP A 244 -3.31 1.88 -12.46
CA ASP A 244 -2.49 0.78 -12.97
C ASP A 244 -1.21 0.52 -12.17
N LEU A 245 -0.96 1.32 -11.12
CA LEU A 245 0.24 1.20 -10.28
C LEU A 245 0.35 -0.19 -9.61
N ALA A 246 -0.77 -0.72 -9.12
CA ALA A 246 -0.81 -2.02 -8.46
C ALA A 246 -2.19 -2.68 -8.56
N THR A 247 -2.18 -4.01 -8.63
CA THR A 247 -3.38 -4.85 -8.61
C THR A 247 -3.72 -5.30 -7.19
N LYS A 248 -2.70 -5.56 -6.36
CA LYS A 248 -2.83 -5.92 -4.94
C LYS A 248 -1.83 -5.13 -4.11
N ILE A 249 -2.25 -4.77 -2.90
CA ILE A 249 -1.44 -3.98 -1.97
C ILE A 249 -1.53 -4.62 -0.59
N TYR A 250 -0.38 -4.75 0.06
CA TYR A 250 -0.29 -5.19 1.45
C TYR A 250 0.23 -4.04 2.30
N ARG A 251 -0.40 -3.80 3.45
CA ARG A 251 0.16 -2.97 4.53
C ARG A 251 0.51 -3.89 5.69
N VAL A 252 1.79 -4.00 6.01
CA VAL A 252 2.31 -4.88 7.06
C VAL A 252 3.37 -4.17 7.88
N ASN A 253 3.85 -4.79 8.96
CA ASN A 253 4.82 -4.21 9.88
C ASN A 253 4.42 -2.79 10.30
N THR A 254 3.16 -2.60 10.66
CA THR A 254 2.65 -1.33 11.17
C THR A 254 3.22 -1.03 12.55
N LYS A 255 3.43 0.26 12.83
CA LYS A 255 3.79 0.78 14.15
C LYS A 255 2.88 1.95 14.49
N GLU A 256 2.29 1.90 15.66
CA GLU A 256 1.35 2.87 16.19
C GLU A 256 0.13 3.08 15.27
N GLY A 257 -0.54 4.23 15.43
CA GLY A 257 -1.63 4.67 14.58
C GLY A 257 -3.03 4.31 15.09
N GLN A 258 -3.17 3.53 16.16
CA GLN A 258 -4.47 3.27 16.77
C GLN A 258 -4.93 4.48 17.61
N PRO A 259 -6.22 4.84 17.57
CA PRO A 259 -6.75 5.88 18.42
C PRO A 259 -6.88 5.37 19.87
N PRO A 260 -7.05 6.27 20.86
CA PRO A 260 -7.52 5.88 22.18
C PRO A 260 -8.81 5.05 22.09
N ALA A 261 -9.03 4.12 23.03
CA ALA A 261 -10.16 3.20 23.00
C ALA A 261 -11.54 3.89 23.03
N SER A 262 -11.61 5.11 23.56
CA SER A 262 -12.83 5.91 23.66
C SER A 262 -12.54 7.39 23.59
N CYS A 263 -13.57 8.18 23.27
CA CYS A 263 -13.52 9.63 23.26
C CYS A 263 -14.81 10.22 23.82
N ASN A 264 -14.75 11.49 24.20
CA ASN A 264 -15.96 12.26 24.48
C ASN A 264 -16.51 12.79 23.17
N ALA A 265 -17.83 12.90 23.00
CA ALA A 265 -18.41 13.44 21.76
C ALA A 265 -17.86 14.85 21.40
N SER A 266 -17.41 15.62 22.39
CA SER A 266 -16.76 16.92 22.20
C SER A 266 -15.26 16.86 21.84
N SER A 267 -14.64 15.69 21.84
CA SER A 267 -13.20 15.50 21.55
C SER A 267 -12.84 15.80 20.09
N GLY A 268 -13.80 15.75 19.16
CA GLY A 268 -13.57 16.05 17.75
C GLY A 268 -12.65 15.05 17.04
N SER A 269 -11.94 15.53 16.01
CA SER A 269 -11.01 14.73 15.23
C SER A 269 -9.60 14.73 15.82
N ILE A 270 -8.91 13.60 15.68
CA ILE A 270 -7.52 13.42 16.09
C ILE A 270 -6.67 12.86 14.96
N THR A 271 -5.36 13.02 15.12
CA THR A 271 -4.35 12.52 14.21
C THR A 271 -3.32 11.75 15.02
N VAL A 272 -3.10 10.48 14.66
CA VAL A 272 -2.16 9.58 15.32
C VAL A 272 -1.05 9.21 14.34
N LYS A 273 0.20 9.44 14.73
CA LYS A 273 1.36 9.08 13.90
C LYS A 273 1.48 7.56 13.76
N TYR A 274 1.91 7.12 12.58
CA TYR A 274 2.18 5.71 12.32
C TYR A 274 3.30 5.56 11.29
N THR A 275 3.94 4.40 11.29
CA THR A 275 4.75 3.91 10.16
C THR A 275 4.26 2.54 9.73
N SER A 276 4.60 2.14 8.49
CA SER A 276 4.28 0.80 7.99
C SER A 276 5.13 0.46 6.78
N LYS A 277 5.12 -0.81 6.38
CA LYS A 277 5.59 -1.22 5.06
C LYS A 277 4.42 -1.48 4.12
N TYR A 278 4.57 -1.03 2.88
CA TYR A 278 3.67 -1.29 1.77
C TYR A 278 4.34 -2.18 0.73
N PHE A 279 3.60 -3.16 0.21
CA PHE A 279 4.06 -4.05 -0.86
C PHE A 279 3.05 -4.02 -2.00
N PHE A 280 3.49 -3.75 -3.22
CA PHE A 280 2.64 -3.53 -4.39
C PHE A 280 2.91 -4.59 -5.45
N VAL A 281 1.86 -5.28 -5.90
CA VAL A 281 1.89 -6.32 -6.96
C VAL A 281 1.36 -5.76 -8.27
#